data_AF-A0A7S0EW79-F1
#
_entry.id   AF-A0A7S0EW79-F1
#
_cell.length_a   1.000
_cell.length_b   1.000
_cell.length_c   1.000
_cell.angle_alpha   90.00
_cell.angle_beta   90.00
_cell.angle_gamma   90.00
#
_symmetry.space_group_name_H-M   'P 1'
#
loop_
_entity.id
_entity.type
_entity.pdbx_description
1 polymer ?
#
loop_
_entity_poly.entity_id
_entity_poly.type
_entity_poly.pdbx_seq_one_letter_code
_entity_poly.pdbx_strand_id
1 'polypeptide(L)'
;IDYFESCSPLAPKLKPEMNPAEYMLDIVGAGLGTHAGRDKSVDFVRLYEESQMAKEMKRKVEGLTEGEKLHFSSRYATSLPTQLYYSTRRWASCHWRNVGYNLHRMIVVGIIALLFSLNLANLTLSEVTDQSTLQSFNGILFAGVFFTAAVQTNMAVQVLGDVKVVYYKELAAGMYTPFAYIFGLTMVELPWLVAVVGLHMIIFYPLVGLW
;
A
#
# COMPACT_ATOMS: atom_id res chain seq x y z
N ILE A 1 29.51 27.54 9.44
CA ILE A 1 30.83 27.04 9.88
C ILE A 1 31.36 28.00 10.94
N ASP A 2 31.44 29.29 10.63
CA ASP A 2 31.90 30.38 11.51
C ASP A 2 31.25 30.37 12.90
N TYR A 3 29.93 30.11 12.97
CA TYR A 3 29.21 29.98 14.24
C TYR A 3 29.84 28.89 15.14
N PHE A 4 29.96 27.65 14.64
CA PHE A 4 30.49 26.52 15.41
C PHE A 4 31.97 26.70 15.79
N GLU A 5 32.77 27.31 14.91
CA GLU A 5 34.18 27.61 15.20
C GLU A 5 34.35 28.77 16.21
N SER A 6 33.38 29.70 16.28
CA SER A 6 33.37 30.81 17.24
C SER A 6 32.83 30.45 18.62
N CYS A 7 31.97 29.42 18.71
CA CYS A 7 31.29 29.03 19.95
C CYS A 7 32.20 28.38 20.98
N SER A 8 33.26 27.69 20.55
CA SER A 8 34.23 27.09 21.46
C SER A 8 35.59 26.93 20.78
N PRO A 9 36.70 27.31 21.45
CA PRO A 9 38.05 27.04 20.95
C PRO A 9 38.39 25.53 20.91
N LEU A 10 37.57 24.69 21.55
CA LEU A 10 37.68 23.23 21.54
C LEU A 10 36.88 22.58 20.42
N ALA A 11 36.11 23.36 19.65
CA ALA A 11 35.41 22.84 18.48
C ALA A 11 36.43 22.45 17.40
N PRO A 12 36.34 21.23 16.82
CA PRO A 12 37.20 20.86 15.71
C PRO A 12 36.99 21.85 14.56
N LYS A 13 38.07 22.31 13.92
CA LYS A 13 37.98 23.18 12.73
C LYS A 13 37.64 22.37 11.50
N LEU A 14 36.97 23.01 10.53
CA LEU A 14 36.69 22.37 9.26
C LEU A 14 38.01 22.07 8.52
N LYS A 15 38.20 20.80 8.14
CA LYS A 15 39.31 20.41 7.27
C LYS A 15 38.99 20.85 5.82
N PRO A 16 39.97 21.33 5.03
CA PRO A 16 39.73 21.83 3.67
C PRO A 16 39.05 20.83 2.72
N GLU A 17 39.28 19.53 2.95
CA GLU A 17 38.75 18.44 2.11
C GLU A 17 37.40 17.88 2.61
N MET A 18 36.87 18.39 3.72
CA MET A 18 35.68 17.83 4.39
C MET A 18 34.42 18.60 3.98
N ASN A 19 33.33 17.87 3.73
CA ASN A 19 32.03 18.47 3.43
C ASN A 19 31.52 19.27 4.65
N PRO A 20 31.18 20.57 4.50
CA PRO A 20 30.58 21.37 5.57
C PRO A 20 29.34 20.77 6.24
N ALA A 21 28.52 20.03 5.48
CA ALA A 21 27.33 19.39 6.04
C ALA A 21 27.71 18.21 6.96
N GLU A 22 28.70 17.40 6.56
CA GLU A 22 29.21 16.29 7.38
C GLU A 22 29.89 16.82 8.64
N TYR A 23 30.68 17.90 8.51
CA TYR A 23 31.29 18.61 9.63
C TYR A 23 30.25 19.07 10.68
N MET A 24 29.14 19.66 10.23
CA MET A 24 28.06 20.07 11.13
C MET A 24 27.40 18.88 11.83
N LEU A 25 27.18 17.77 11.12
CA LEU A 25 26.64 16.54 11.69
C LEU A 25 27.61 15.93 12.72
N ASP A 26 28.91 15.94 12.46
CA ASP A 26 29.95 15.45 13.38
C ASP A 26 30.01 16.28 14.66
N ILE A 27 29.92 17.61 14.57
CA ILE A 27 29.92 18.52 15.73
C ILE A 27 28.69 18.31 16.61
N VAL A 28 27.50 18.21 15.98
CA VAL A 28 26.24 18.01 16.71
C VAL A 28 26.10 16.56 17.20
N GLY A 29 26.88 15.63 16.64
CA GLY A 29 26.94 14.22 17.02
C GLY A 29 25.99 13.29 16.29
N ALA A 30 25.45 13.75 15.16
CA ALA A 30 24.61 12.97 14.25
C ALA A 30 25.39 12.44 13.03
N GLY A 31 26.70 12.72 12.95
CA GLY A 31 27.58 12.28 11.87
C GLY A 31 27.96 10.81 11.94
N LEU A 32 28.40 10.27 10.80
CA LEU A 32 28.83 8.88 10.65
C LEU A 32 30.30 8.68 11.04
N GLY A 33 31.06 9.77 11.16
CA GLY A 33 32.46 9.79 11.54
C GLY A 33 32.67 9.39 13.00
N THR A 34 33.72 8.60 13.24
CA THR A 34 34.21 8.23 14.57
C THR A 34 34.21 9.46 15.48
N HIS A 35 33.57 9.39 16.65
CA HIS A 35 33.47 10.45 17.67
C HIS A 35 34.83 10.98 18.21
N ALA A 36 35.95 10.68 17.54
CA ALA A 36 37.34 10.86 17.93
C ALA A 36 37.79 12.33 18.02
N GLY A 37 36.95 13.30 17.63
CA GLY A 37 37.27 14.73 17.72
C GLY A 37 36.27 15.56 18.55
N ARG A 38 35.21 14.93 19.10
CA ARG A 38 34.20 15.65 19.87
C ARG A 38 34.60 15.68 21.34
N ASP A 39 34.90 16.86 21.85
CA ASP A 39 34.91 17.05 23.29
C ASP A 39 33.46 17.05 23.81
N LYS A 40 33.13 16.04 24.64
CA LYS A 40 31.80 15.88 25.24
C LYS A 40 31.47 16.99 26.25
N SER A 41 32.44 17.83 26.58
CA SER A 41 32.28 18.95 27.50
C SER A 41 31.48 20.12 26.92
N VAL A 42 31.34 20.22 25.60
CA VAL A 42 30.67 21.35 24.93
C VAL A 42 29.25 20.98 24.50
N ASP A 43 28.26 21.62 25.14
CA ASP A 43 26.85 21.52 24.77
C ASP A 43 26.48 22.62 23.76
N PHE A 44 26.58 22.28 22.48
CA PHE A 44 26.23 23.18 21.37
C PHE A 44 24.74 23.56 21.35
N VAL A 45 23.86 22.78 21.96
CA VAL A 45 22.41 23.09 22.03
C VAL A 45 22.20 24.27 22.96
N ARG A 46 22.74 24.21 24.17
CA ARG A 46 22.69 25.33 25.13
C ARG A 46 23.34 26.60 24.59
N LEU A 47 24.51 26.47 23.95
CA LEU A 47 25.20 27.60 23.33
C LEU A 47 24.34 28.26 22.24
N TYR A 48 23.61 27.48 21.45
CA TYR A 48 22.66 28.02 20.47
C TYR A 48 21.49 28.74 21.13
N GLU A 49 20.88 28.17 22.18
CA GLU A 49 19.75 28.81 22.88
C GLU A 49 20.11 30.17 23.49
N GLU A 50 21.34 30.32 23.98
CA GLU A 50 21.85 31.57 24.57
C GLU A 50 22.32 32.59 23.51
N SER A 51 22.58 32.11 22.29
CA SER A 51 23.15 32.91 21.20
C SER A 51 22.23 34.04 20.74
N GLN A 52 22.85 35.09 20.18
CA GLN A 52 22.12 36.19 19.55
C GLN A 52 21.29 35.71 18.35
N MET A 53 21.75 34.68 17.64
CA MET A 53 21.06 34.10 16.49
C MET A 53 19.73 33.48 16.89
N ALA A 54 19.68 32.74 17.99
CA ALA A 54 18.43 32.18 18.51
C ALA A 54 17.48 33.27 19.02
N LYS A 55 18.00 34.33 19.67
CA LYS A 55 17.19 35.48 20.09
C LYS A 55 16.60 36.23 18.91
N GLU A 56 17.37 36.43 17.84
CA GLU A 56 16.90 37.08 16.62
C GLU A 56 15.85 36.23 15.90
N MET A 57 16.06 34.91 15.80
CA MET A 57 15.09 33.98 15.23
C MET A 57 13.78 33.98 16.04
N LYS A 58 13.85 33.94 17.37
CA LYS A 58 12.67 34.04 18.25
C LYS A 58 11.93 35.36 18.02
N ARG A 59 12.65 36.48 17.97
CA ARG A 59 12.04 37.79 17.68
C ARG A 59 11.38 37.84 16.30
N LYS A 60 11.98 37.20 15.28
CA LYS A 60 11.37 37.09 13.94
C LYS A 60 10.08 36.29 14.00
N VAL A 61 10.07 35.14 14.69
CA VAL A 61 8.89 34.28 14.84
C VAL A 61 7.79 34.96 15.64
N GLU A 62 8.12 35.63 16.75
CA GLU A 62 7.16 36.41 17.55
C GLU A 62 6.62 37.64 16.80
N GLY A 63 7.42 38.18 15.87
CA GLY A 63 7.01 39.24 14.96
C GLY A 63 6.14 38.79 13.78
N LEU A 64 5.98 37.48 13.57
CA LEU A 64 5.01 36.96 12.61
C LEU A 64 3.62 37.10 13.21
N THR A 65 2.82 38.01 12.65
CA THR A 65 1.39 38.03 12.92
C THR A 65 0.74 36.81 12.28
N GLU A 66 -0.29 36.24 12.92
CA GLU A 66 -1.19 35.32 12.22
C GLU A 66 -1.84 36.11 11.08
N GLY A 67 -1.25 36.04 9.88
CA GLY A 67 -1.88 36.53 8.66
C GLY A 67 -3.20 35.80 8.41
N GLU A 68 -3.94 36.24 7.39
CA GLU A 68 -5.17 35.55 7.00
C GLU A 68 -4.88 34.08 6.71
N LYS A 69 -5.48 33.19 7.51
CA LYS A 69 -5.28 31.74 7.36
C LYS A 69 -5.78 31.34 5.97
N LEU A 70 -4.92 30.65 5.20
CA LEU A 70 -5.31 30.12 3.89
C LEU A 70 -6.49 29.16 4.08
N HIS A 71 -7.70 29.60 3.71
CA HIS A 71 -8.90 28.79 3.73
C HIS A 71 -9.06 28.07 2.39
N PHE A 72 -8.89 26.75 2.41
CA PHE A 72 -9.24 25.91 1.28
C PHE A 72 -10.72 25.52 1.38
N SER A 73 -11.47 25.68 0.29
CA SER A 73 -12.88 25.30 0.22
C SER A 73 -13.11 23.79 0.29
N SER A 74 -12.09 22.99 -0.03
CA SER A 74 -12.14 21.53 -0.05
C SER A 74 -10.81 20.95 0.43
N ARG A 75 -10.88 19.80 1.11
CA ARG A 75 -9.71 19.00 1.50
C ARG A 75 -8.96 18.44 0.28
N TYR A 76 -9.65 18.25 -0.85
CA TYR A 76 -9.11 17.68 -2.07
C TYR A 76 -9.16 18.68 -3.23
N ALA A 77 -8.14 18.66 -4.08
CA ALA A 77 -8.00 19.58 -5.21
C ALA A 77 -9.02 19.36 -6.34
N THR A 78 -9.62 18.17 -6.44
CA THR A 78 -10.53 17.78 -7.54
C THR A 78 -11.87 17.28 -7.04
N SER A 79 -12.90 17.34 -7.89
CA SER A 79 -14.24 16.82 -7.59
C SER A 79 -14.28 15.29 -7.51
N LEU A 80 -15.24 14.74 -6.75
CA LEU A 80 -15.40 13.28 -6.58
C LEU A 80 -15.51 12.50 -7.90
N PRO A 81 -16.30 12.90 -8.91
CA PRO A 81 -16.39 12.15 -10.17
C PRO A 81 -15.05 12.02 -10.90
N THR A 82 -14.27 13.10 -10.86
CA THR A 82 -12.92 13.14 -11.44
C THR A 82 -11.99 12.17 -10.70
N GLN A 83 -12.04 12.16 -9.37
CA GLN A 83 -11.29 11.22 -8.55
C GLN A 83 -11.68 9.76 -8.85
N LEU A 84 -12.97 9.47 -8.98
CA LEU A 84 -13.48 8.13 -9.31
C LEU A 84 -12.96 7.67 -10.67
N TYR A 85 -13.07 8.51 -11.70
CA TYR A 85 -12.60 8.19 -13.04
C TYR A 85 -11.10 7.87 -13.07
N TYR A 86 -10.25 8.73 -12.49
CA TYR A 86 -8.81 8.51 -12.48
C TYR A 86 -8.40 7.32 -11.62
N SER A 87 -9.06 7.12 -10.48
CA SER A 87 -8.83 5.95 -9.62
C SER A 87 -9.15 4.65 -10.35
N THR A 88 -10.33 4.55 -10.98
CA THR A 88 -10.73 3.37 -11.75
C THR A 88 -9.80 3.12 -12.92
N ARG A 89 -9.45 4.16 -13.70
CA ARG A 89 -8.53 4.02 -14.84
C ARG A 89 -7.15 3.53 -14.40
N ARG A 90 -6.63 4.06 -13.30
CA ARG A 90 -5.35 3.63 -12.71
C ARG A 90 -5.44 2.15 -12.32
N TRP A 91 -6.48 1.77 -11.59
CA TRP A 91 -6.68 0.40 -11.15
C TRP A 91 -6.84 -0.57 -12.32
N ALA A 92 -7.54 -0.17 -13.38
CA ALA A 92 -7.71 -0.95 -14.60
C ALA A 92 -6.36 -1.20 -15.28
N SER A 93 -5.53 -0.15 -15.39
CA SER A 93 -4.19 -0.28 -15.97
C SER A 93 -3.26 -1.14 -15.11
N CYS A 94 -3.33 -1.03 -13.78
CA CYS A 94 -2.53 -1.87 -12.87
C CYS A 94 -2.92 -3.34 -12.97
N HIS A 95 -4.22 -3.65 -12.92
CA HIS A 95 -4.70 -5.03 -13.07
C HIS A 95 -4.36 -5.59 -14.43
N TRP A 96 -4.56 -4.82 -15.51
CA TRP A 96 -4.25 -5.27 -16.86
C TRP A 96 -2.76 -5.59 -17.06
N ARG A 97 -1.87 -4.74 -16.50
CA ARG A 97 -0.42 -4.95 -16.58
C ARG A 97 0.09 -6.07 -15.69
N ASN A 98 -0.64 -6.44 -14.64
CA ASN A 98 -0.26 -7.54 -13.76
C ASN A 98 -0.70 -8.90 -14.34
N VAL A 99 -0.07 -9.28 -15.46
CA VAL A 99 -0.37 -10.51 -16.20
C VAL A 99 -0.13 -11.75 -15.32
N GLY A 100 0.93 -11.73 -14.49
CA GLY A 100 1.25 -12.85 -13.59
C GLY A 100 0.14 -13.14 -12.58
N TYR A 101 -0.43 -12.11 -11.96
CA TYR A 101 -1.54 -12.26 -11.03
C TYR A 101 -2.81 -12.82 -11.69
N ASN A 102 -3.21 -12.26 -12.83
CA ASN A 102 -4.41 -12.72 -13.53
C ASN A 102 -4.24 -14.15 -14.07
N LEU A 103 -3.08 -14.48 -14.62
CA LEU A 103 -2.78 -15.82 -15.10
C LEU A 103 -2.82 -16.83 -13.94
N HIS A 104 -2.20 -16.50 -12.81
CA HIS A 104 -2.22 -17.35 -11.63
C HIS A 104 -3.65 -17.61 -11.13
N ARG A 105 -4.53 -16.59 -11.11
CA ARG A 105 -5.96 -16.76 -10.79
C ARG A 105 -6.64 -17.77 -11.71
N MET A 106 -6.43 -17.64 -13.03
CA MET A 106 -7.07 -18.53 -14.01
C MET A 106 -6.61 -19.98 -13.86
N ILE A 107 -5.31 -20.19 -13.63
CA ILE A 107 -4.76 -21.54 -13.42
C ILE A 107 -5.34 -22.16 -12.14
N VAL A 108 -5.33 -21.42 -11.02
CA VAL A 108 -5.78 -21.94 -9.73
C VAL A 108 -7.28 -22.27 -9.77
N VAL A 109 -8.10 -21.41 -10.37
CA VAL A 109 -9.53 -21.68 -10.60
C VAL A 109 -9.74 -22.91 -11.47
N GLY A 110 -8.96 -23.09 -12.54
CA GLY A 110 -9.04 -24.28 -13.38
C GLY A 110 -8.71 -25.56 -12.59
N ILE A 111 -7.68 -25.53 -11.76
CA ILE A 111 -7.31 -26.67 -10.89
C ILE A 111 -8.41 -26.99 -9.89
N ILE A 112 -8.97 -25.97 -9.22
CA ILE A 112 -10.06 -26.13 -8.25
C ILE A 112 -11.29 -26.72 -8.94
N ALA A 113 -11.68 -26.15 -10.08
CA ALA A 113 -12.81 -26.63 -10.86
C ALA A 113 -12.61 -28.11 -11.26
N LEU A 114 -11.44 -28.47 -11.81
CA LEU A 114 -11.13 -29.86 -12.17
C LEU A 114 -11.16 -30.80 -10.95
N LEU A 115 -10.52 -30.42 -9.85
CA LEU A 115 -10.44 -31.24 -8.64
C LEU A 115 -11.85 -31.58 -8.13
N PHE A 116 -12.73 -30.59 -8.00
CA PHE A 116 -14.08 -30.83 -7.51
C PHE A 116 -14.95 -31.55 -8.54
N SER A 117 -14.83 -31.21 -9.82
CA SER A 117 -15.66 -31.83 -10.87
C SER A 117 -15.33 -33.30 -11.09
N LEU A 118 -14.04 -33.68 -11.04
CA LEU A 118 -13.61 -35.08 -11.21
C LEU A 118 -14.14 -36.00 -10.10
N ASN A 119 -14.40 -35.47 -8.91
CA ASN A 119 -15.04 -36.23 -7.83
C ASN A 119 -16.50 -36.59 -8.15
N LEU A 120 -17.18 -35.82 -9.02
CA LEU A 120 -18.55 -36.11 -9.47
C LEU A 120 -18.63 -36.76 -10.84
N ALA A 121 -17.54 -36.85 -11.61
CA ALA A 121 -17.57 -37.29 -12.99
C ALA A 121 -18.10 -38.71 -13.21
N ASN A 122 -18.08 -39.56 -12.17
CA ASN A 122 -18.60 -40.93 -12.21
C ASN A 122 -20.01 -41.05 -11.59
N LEU A 123 -20.64 -39.95 -11.16
CA LEU A 123 -21.97 -39.94 -10.55
C LEU A 123 -22.97 -39.32 -11.52
N THR A 124 -23.81 -40.15 -12.13
CA THR A 124 -24.88 -39.67 -13.02
C THR A 124 -26.07 -39.21 -12.16
N LEU A 125 -26.62 -38.03 -12.42
CA LEU A 125 -27.76 -37.48 -11.66
C LEU A 125 -28.97 -38.44 -11.61
N SER A 126 -29.16 -39.24 -12.66
CA SER A 126 -30.22 -40.27 -12.74
C SER A 126 -30.01 -41.49 -11.85
N GLU A 127 -28.80 -41.72 -11.34
CA GLU A 127 -28.45 -42.85 -10.44
C GLU A 127 -28.55 -42.43 -8.96
N VAL A 128 -28.84 -41.16 -8.69
CA VAL A 128 -28.94 -40.61 -7.34
C VAL A 128 -30.32 -40.89 -6.75
N THR A 129 -30.50 -42.09 -6.22
CA THR A 129 -31.74 -42.51 -5.53
C THR A 129 -31.65 -42.49 -4.00
N ASP A 130 -30.44 -42.42 -3.44
CA ASP A 130 -30.23 -42.45 -1.98
C ASP A 130 -29.95 -41.05 -1.41
N GLN A 131 -30.45 -40.81 -0.19
CA GLN A 131 -30.30 -39.54 0.53
C GLN A 131 -28.82 -39.24 0.81
N SER A 132 -28.00 -40.27 1.04
CA SER A 132 -26.56 -40.12 1.29
C SER A 132 -25.81 -39.60 0.05
N THR A 133 -26.20 -40.05 -1.14
CA THR A 133 -25.63 -39.61 -2.42
C THR A 133 -26.03 -38.17 -2.74
N LEU A 134 -27.29 -37.78 -2.47
CA LEU A 134 -27.75 -36.39 -2.60
C LEU A 134 -26.97 -35.43 -1.69
N GLN A 135 -26.75 -35.82 -0.43
CA GLN A 135 -25.97 -35.02 0.52
C GLN A 135 -24.52 -34.88 0.06
N SER A 136 -23.91 -35.96 -0.44
CA SER A 136 -22.54 -35.93 -0.98
C SER A 136 -22.44 -35.02 -2.20
N PHE A 137 -23.40 -35.11 -3.12
CA PHE A 137 -23.48 -34.24 -4.31
C PHE A 137 -23.56 -32.75 -3.94
N ASN A 138 -24.49 -32.40 -3.03
CA ASN A 138 -24.61 -31.03 -2.55
C ASN A 138 -23.37 -30.56 -1.78
N GLY A 139 -22.74 -31.45 -1.01
CA GLY A 139 -21.50 -31.19 -0.29
C GLY A 139 -20.36 -30.81 -1.24
N ILE A 140 -20.20 -31.51 -2.36
CA ILE A 140 -19.14 -31.22 -3.33
C ILE A 140 -19.44 -29.95 -4.12
N LEU A 141 -20.71 -29.69 -4.50
CA LEU A 141 -21.12 -28.42 -5.10
C LEU A 141 -20.79 -27.24 -4.19
N PHE A 142 -21.20 -27.33 -2.92
CA PHE A 142 -20.90 -26.31 -1.93
C PHE A 142 -19.38 -26.13 -1.74
N ALA A 143 -18.64 -27.23 -1.61
CA ALA A 143 -17.19 -27.18 -1.45
C ALA A 143 -16.50 -26.52 -2.65
N GLY A 144 -16.90 -26.84 -3.88
CA GLY A 144 -16.31 -26.26 -5.09
C GLY A 144 -16.51 -24.74 -5.18
N VAL A 145 -17.72 -24.26 -4.90
CA VAL A 145 -18.02 -22.81 -4.87
C VAL A 145 -17.30 -22.13 -3.70
N PHE A 146 -17.35 -22.73 -2.51
CA PHE A 146 -16.72 -22.19 -1.31
C PHE A 146 -15.21 -22.07 -1.45
N PHE A 147 -14.52 -23.12 -1.91
CA PHE A 147 -13.07 -23.09 -2.12
C PHE A 147 -12.68 -22.08 -3.19
N THR A 148 -13.46 -21.96 -4.27
CA THR A 148 -13.22 -20.93 -5.28
C THR A 148 -13.32 -19.54 -4.66
N ALA A 149 -14.39 -19.24 -3.92
CA ALA A 149 -14.56 -17.95 -3.26
C ALA A 149 -13.45 -17.65 -2.23
N ALA A 150 -13.09 -18.65 -1.40
CA ALA A 150 -12.06 -18.52 -0.38
C ALA A 150 -10.68 -18.23 -0.98
N VAL A 151 -10.30 -18.96 -2.03
CA VAL A 151 -9.02 -18.78 -2.70
C VAL A 151 -8.95 -17.41 -3.39
N GLN A 152 -10.00 -17.02 -4.12
CA GLN A 152 -10.05 -15.69 -4.74
C GLN A 152 -9.96 -14.55 -3.72
N THR A 153 -10.60 -14.70 -2.55
CA THR A 153 -10.52 -13.71 -1.46
C THR A 153 -9.10 -13.61 -0.91
N ASN A 154 -8.43 -14.74 -0.64
CA ASN A 154 -7.04 -14.74 -0.16
C ASN A 154 -6.08 -14.08 -1.16
N MET A 155 -6.28 -14.33 -2.45
CA MET A 155 -5.47 -13.70 -3.50
C MET A 155 -5.68 -12.18 -3.56
N ALA A 156 -6.91 -11.69 -3.39
CA ALA A 156 -7.20 -10.25 -3.37
C ALA A 156 -6.55 -9.54 -2.17
N VAL A 157 -6.50 -10.19 -1.00
CA VAL A 157 -5.85 -9.65 0.21
C VAL A 157 -4.35 -9.43 0.01
N GLN A 158 -3.65 -10.33 -0.70
CA GLN A 158 -2.22 -10.18 -0.99
C GLN A 158 -1.95 -8.94 -1.85
N VAL A 159 -2.74 -8.72 -2.90
CA VAL A 159 -2.61 -7.53 -3.77
C VAL A 159 -2.81 -6.24 -2.97
N LEU A 160 -3.82 -6.21 -2.08
CA LEU A 160 -4.04 -5.08 -1.17
C LEU A 160 -2.85 -4.85 -0.23
N GLY A 161 -2.20 -5.93 0.21
CA GLY A 161 -1.01 -5.89 1.05
C GLY A 161 0.17 -5.16 0.39
N ASP A 162 0.37 -5.37 -0.91
CA ASP A 162 1.48 -4.75 -1.66
C ASP A 162 1.25 -3.26 -1.94
N VAL A 163 0.01 -2.88 -2.26
CA VAL A 163 -0.31 -1.49 -2.62
C VAL A 163 -0.53 -0.57 -1.41
N LYS A 164 -0.71 -1.12 -0.20
CA LYS A 164 -1.07 -0.35 1.00
C LYS A 164 -0.10 0.80 1.29
N VAL A 165 1.20 0.59 1.05
CA VAL A 165 2.24 1.61 1.33
C VAL A 165 2.08 2.81 0.41
N VAL A 166 1.73 2.57 -0.86
CA VAL A 166 1.46 3.64 -1.83
C VAL A 166 0.18 4.37 -1.44
N TYR A 167 -0.88 3.63 -1.10
CA TYR A 167 -2.14 4.22 -0.63
C TYR A 167 -1.95 5.16 0.56
N TYR A 168 -1.20 4.75 1.59
CA TYR A 168 -0.97 5.61 2.76
C TYR A 168 -0.18 6.88 2.42
N LYS A 169 0.80 6.79 1.50
CA LYS A 169 1.54 7.96 1.03
C LYS A 169 0.64 8.94 0.26
N GLU A 170 -0.21 8.43 -0.62
CA GLU A 170 -1.13 9.25 -1.42
C GLU A 170 -2.26 9.87 -0.56
N LEU A 171 -2.71 9.14 0.46
CA LEU A 171 -3.69 9.63 1.43
C LEU A 171 -3.11 10.74 2.31
N ALA A 172 -1.87 10.60 2.77
CA ALA A 172 -1.16 11.63 3.54
C ALA A 172 -0.91 12.90 2.70
N ALA A 173 -0.66 12.74 1.39
CA ALA A 173 -0.53 13.84 0.45
C ALA A 173 -1.89 14.47 0.05
N GLY A 174 -3.03 13.91 0.47
CA GLY A 174 -4.35 14.46 0.17
C GLY A 174 -4.75 14.35 -1.31
N MET A 175 -4.27 13.33 -2.04
CA MET A 175 -4.49 13.23 -3.49
C MET A 175 -5.93 12.87 -3.88
N TYR A 176 -6.57 11.96 -3.15
CA TYR A 176 -7.95 11.50 -3.41
C TYR A 176 -8.63 10.99 -2.14
N THR A 177 -9.95 10.87 -2.19
CA THR A 177 -10.76 10.29 -1.10
C THR A 177 -10.58 8.78 -0.97
N PRO A 178 -10.56 8.22 0.26
CA PRO A 178 -10.56 6.77 0.48
C PRO A 178 -11.67 6.04 -0.27
N PHE A 179 -12.83 6.68 -0.40
CA PHE A 179 -13.96 6.16 -1.16
C PHE A 179 -13.63 5.95 -2.64
N ALA A 180 -12.99 6.92 -3.29
CA ALA A 180 -12.61 6.80 -4.70
C ALA A 180 -11.62 5.66 -4.95
N TYR A 181 -10.75 5.38 -3.98
CA TYR A 181 -9.82 4.25 -4.03
C TYR A 181 -10.55 2.90 -4.00
N ILE A 182 -11.43 2.71 -3.01
CA ILE A 182 -12.18 1.44 -2.84
C ILE A 182 -13.09 1.23 -4.05
N PHE A 183 -13.80 2.27 -4.49
CA PHE A 183 -14.66 2.20 -5.66
C PHE A 183 -13.89 1.77 -6.92
N GLY A 184 -12.75 2.42 -7.20
CA GLY A 184 -11.94 2.10 -8.37
C GLY A 184 -11.40 0.67 -8.36
N LEU A 185 -10.99 0.18 -7.19
CA LEU A 185 -10.57 -1.21 -7.00
C LEU A 185 -11.73 -2.18 -7.28
N THR A 186 -12.88 -1.99 -6.61
CA THR A 186 -14.04 -2.88 -6.76
C THR A 186 -14.56 -2.94 -8.19
N MET A 187 -14.66 -1.80 -8.88
CA MET A 187 -15.14 -1.74 -10.26
C MET A 187 -14.26 -2.53 -11.24
N VAL A 188 -12.95 -2.55 -11.01
CA VAL A 188 -12.00 -3.29 -11.85
C VAL A 188 -11.98 -4.78 -11.51
N GLU A 189 -12.24 -5.13 -10.25
CA GLU A 189 -12.26 -6.51 -9.78
C GLU A 189 -13.47 -7.30 -10.31
N LEU A 190 -14.63 -6.64 -10.48
CA LEU A 190 -15.88 -7.26 -10.90
C LEU A 190 -15.80 -8.04 -12.23
N PRO A 191 -15.31 -7.47 -13.35
CA PRO A 191 -15.16 -8.21 -14.61
C PRO A 191 -14.28 -9.46 -14.49
N TRP A 192 -13.20 -9.37 -13.70
CA TRP A 192 -12.30 -10.51 -13.47
C TRP A 192 -12.94 -11.61 -12.64
N LEU A 193 -13.76 -11.26 -11.64
CA LEU A 193 -14.54 -12.23 -10.88
C LEU A 193 -15.58 -12.93 -11.76
N VAL A 194 -16.25 -12.21 -12.66
CA VAL A 194 -17.17 -12.81 -13.64
C VAL A 194 -16.43 -13.78 -14.55
N ALA A 195 -15.24 -13.43 -15.04
CA ALA A 195 -14.42 -14.32 -15.86
C ALA A 195 -13.98 -15.59 -15.10
N VAL A 196 -13.58 -15.44 -13.83
CA VAL A 196 -13.23 -16.56 -12.94
C VAL A 196 -14.40 -17.51 -12.72
N VAL A 197 -15.57 -16.97 -12.37
CA VAL A 197 -16.78 -17.79 -12.17
C VAL A 197 -17.21 -18.46 -13.48
N GLY A 198 -17.14 -17.73 -14.60
CA GLY A 198 -17.41 -18.28 -15.92
C GLY A 198 -16.49 -19.45 -16.27
N LEU A 199 -15.18 -19.32 -16.03
CA LEU A 199 -14.21 -20.40 -16.24
C LEU A 199 -14.50 -21.62 -15.36
N HIS A 200 -14.81 -21.39 -14.07
CA HIS A 200 -15.21 -22.48 -13.17
C HIS A 200 -16.43 -23.20 -13.72
N MET A 201 -17.48 -22.48 -14.12
CA MET A 201 -18.72 -23.07 -14.64
C MET A 201 -18.50 -23.83 -15.95
N ILE A 202 -17.68 -23.31 -16.87
CA ILE A 202 -17.37 -23.97 -18.15
C ILE A 202 -16.72 -25.35 -17.94
N ILE A 203 -15.87 -25.48 -16.93
CA ILE A 203 -15.20 -26.75 -16.59
C ILE A 203 -16.13 -27.65 -15.78
N PHE A 204 -16.81 -27.08 -14.79
CA PHE A 204 -17.59 -27.82 -13.81
C PHE A 204 -18.87 -28.40 -14.40
N TYR A 205 -19.61 -27.61 -15.17
CA TYR A 205 -20.93 -27.98 -15.66
C TYR A 205 -20.93 -29.24 -16.55
N PRO A 206 -20.02 -29.40 -17.54
CA PRO A 206 -19.95 -30.62 -18.35
C PRO A 206 -19.45 -31.84 -17.59
N LEU A 207 -18.45 -31.68 -16.72
CA LEU A 207 -17.83 -32.80 -16.00
C LEU A 207 -18.75 -33.41 -14.96
N VAL A 208 -19.66 -32.63 -14.39
CA VAL A 208 -20.69 -33.14 -13.46
C VAL A 208 -21.90 -33.73 -14.20
N GLY A 209 -21.96 -33.59 -15.54
CA GLY A 209 -23.07 -34.13 -16.33
C GLY A 209 -24.40 -33.39 -16.10
N LEU A 210 -24.35 -32.08 -15.82
CA LEU A 210 -25.53 -31.22 -15.61
C LEU A 210 -26.22 -30.78 -16.92
N TRP A 211 -25.95 -31.47 -18.03
CA TRP A 211 -26.57 -31.22 -19.33
C TRP A 211 -27.88 -31.98 -19.51
#